data_AF-F8GE92-F1
#
_entry.id   AF-F8GE92-F1
#
_cell.length_a   1.000
_cell.length_b   1.000
_cell.length_c   1.000
_cell.angle_alpha   90.00
_cell.angle_beta   90.00
_cell.angle_gamma   90.00
#
_symmetry.space_group_name_H-M   'P 1'
#
loop_
_entity.id
_entity.type
_entity.pdbx_description
1 polymer ?
#
loop_
_entity_poly.entity_id
_entity_poly.type
_entity_poly.pdbx_seq_one_letter_code
_entity_poly.pdbx_strand_id
1 'polypeptide(L)'
;MNKPLAIQQSKLMLVFTASLAILFPLSGKADSLIDDNCINVTKRPLSDFLNAQGTLNDPPQFFPPVKDYSGWAGGDGINFALVDYAGLADKYIQAQTGHSIGTKVHGVVLECALPNGKAQVSVTLITTKALGFAQSIQDLVNNNFDFLNTPTIFGTKVQDVINGAKPATGSVDLSTTFSISAPGTSLPDLIDVVFNPAAYAPVKISFKSTTRGKCTNSEAEAHLDVHQVGATNESNALVFQKEKVSINGKKGGNCGS
;
A
#
# COMPACT_ATOMS: atom_id res chain seq x y z
N MET A 1 -29.63 -61.44 27.61
CA MET A 1 -30.32 -60.22 27.12
C MET A 1 -29.24 -59.34 26.47
N ASN A 2 -28.89 -59.62 25.21
CA ASN A 2 -29.42 -59.04 23.97
C ASN A 2 -29.34 -57.50 23.89
N LYS A 3 -28.38 -57.05 23.06
CA LYS A 3 -28.02 -55.70 22.59
C LYS A 3 -29.21 -54.83 22.13
N PRO A 4 -29.03 -53.49 22.01
CA PRO A 4 -28.52 -52.88 20.76
C PRO A 4 -27.39 -51.86 21.04
N LEU A 5 -26.19 -51.98 20.48
CA LEU A 5 -25.80 -51.61 19.10
C LEU A 5 -26.20 -50.16 18.74
N ALA A 6 -25.40 -49.20 19.18
CA ALA A 6 -25.49 -47.81 18.72
C ALA A 6 -24.80 -47.69 17.35
N ILE A 7 -25.58 -47.17 16.40
CA ILE A 7 -25.29 -47.04 14.98
C ILE A 7 -24.26 -45.94 14.75
N GLN A 8 -23.12 -46.31 14.15
CA GLN A 8 -22.11 -45.41 13.65
C GLN A 8 -22.64 -44.69 12.41
N GLN A 9 -23.08 -43.44 12.56
CA GLN A 9 -23.45 -42.60 11.42
C GLN A 9 -22.18 -42.07 10.74
N SER A 10 -21.86 -42.65 9.58
CA SER A 10 -20.90 -42.10 8.63
C SER A 10 -21.43 -40.77 8.08
N LYS A 11 -20.82 -39.65 8.48
CA LYS A 11 -21.03 -38.38 7.79
C LYS A 11 -20.35 -38.48 6.41
N LEU A 12 -21.18 -38.69 5.40
CA LEU A 12 -20.84 -38.50 4.00
C LEU A 12 -20.45 -37.03 3.81
N MET A 13 -19.15 -36.77 3.66
CA MET A 13 -18.62 -35.44 3.40
C MET A 13 -18.93 -35.11 1.93
N LEU A 14 -20.03 -34.38 1.70
CA LEU A 14 -20.34 -33.83 0.39
C LEU A 14 -19.46 -32.59 0.18
N VAL A 15 -18.42 -32.75 -0.64
CA VAL A 15 -17.59 -31.64 -1.13
C VAL A 15 -18.41 -30.89 -2.17
N PHE A 16 -19.10 -29.84 -1.74
CA PHE A 16 -19.58 -28.81 -2.66
C PHE A 16 -18.42 -27.85 -2.94
N THR A 17 -17.77 -28.03 -4.09
CA THR A 17 -16.98 -26.98 -4.74
C THR A 17 -17.95 -25.90 -5.21
N ALA A 18 -18.35 -25.02 -4.30
CA ALA A 18 -18.97 -23.76 -4.64
C ALA A 18 -17.85 -22.84 -5.14
N SER A 19 -17.59 -22.87 -6.45
CA SER A 19 -16.89 -21.81 -7.16
C SER A 19 -17.71 -20.52 -7.00
N LEU A 20 -17.48 -19.80 -5.90
CA LEU A 20 -18.03 -18.47 -5.70
C LEU A 20 -17.30 -17.54 -6.65
N ALA A 21 -17.80 -17.45 -7.88
CA ALA A 21 -17.51 -16.33 -8.77
C ALA A 21 -18.05 -15.09 -8.06
N ILE A 22 -17.17 -14.37 -7.37
CA ILE A 22 -17.46 -13.07 -6.79
C ILE A 22 -17.60 -12.09 -7.97
N LEU A 23 -18.77 -12.09 -8.60
CA LEU A 23 -19.26 -11.01 -9.43
C LEU A 23 -19.80 -9.94 -8.47
N PHE A 24 -18.93 -9.04 -8.02
CA PHE A 24 -19.41 -7.80 -7.43
C PHE A 24 -20.07 -6.97 -8.55
N PRO A 25 -21.34 -6.59 -8.43
CA PRO A 25 -21.87 -5.52 -9.26
C PRO A 25 -21.28 -4.21 -8.75
N LEU A 26 -20.18 -3.79 -9.38
CA LEU A 26 -19.65 -2.43 -9.24
C LEU A 26 -20.64 -1.48 -9.94
N SER A 27 -21.75 -1.17 -9.28
CA SER A 27 -22.71 -0.13 -9.69
C SER A 27 -22.52 1.15 -8.88
N GLY A 28 -21.27 1.48 -8.55
CA GLY A 28 -20.86 2.88 -8.41
C GLY A 28 -20.45 3.36 -9.81
N LYS A 29 -20.48 4.68 -10.08
CA LYS A 29 -19.74 5.23 -11.22
C LYS A 29 -18.27 4.86 -11.01
N ALA A 30 -17.84 3.72 -11.52
CA ALA A 30 -16.44 3.37 -11.65
C ALA A 30 -15.90 4.38 -12.65
N ASP A 31 -15.11 5.32 -12.15
CA ASP A 31 -14.18 6.05 -13.01
C ASP A 31 -13.46 4.95 -13.80
N SER A 32 -13.64 4.92 -15.12
CA SER A 32 -13.17 3.80 -15.94
C SER A 32 -11.69 3.57 -15.63
N LEU A 33 -11.33 2.33 -15.28
CA LEU A 33 -9.95 1.95 -14.96
C LEU A 33 -9.00 2.14 -16.16
N ILE A 34 -9.57 2.33 -17.34
CA ILE A 34 -8.88 2.43 -18.63
C ILE A 34 -9.58 3.51 -19.47
N ASP A 35 -8.79 4.34 -20.16
CA ASP A 35 -9.28 5.32 -21.14
C ASP A 35 -10.18 4.66 -22.22
N ASP A 36 -11.29 5.31 -22.56
CA ASP A 36 -12.25 4.82 -23.57
C ASP A 36 -11.61 4.64 -24.97
N ASN A 37 -10.44 5.24 -25.21
CA ASN A 37 -9.68 5.11 -26.45
C ASN A 37 -8.78 3.86 -26.53
N CYS A 38 -9.01 2.88 -25.66
CA CYS A 38 -8.22 1.67 -25.63
C CYS A 38 -8.34 0.84 -26.92
N ILE A 39 -7.21 0.51 -27.54
CA ILE A 39 -7.20 -0.41 -28.70
C ILE A 39 -7.21 -1.86 -28.23
N ASN A 40 -6.42 -2.19 -27.21
CA ASN A 40 -6.29 -3.55 -26.70
C ASN A 40 -5.92 -3.53 -25.21
N VAL A 41 -6.61 -4.35 -24.42
CA VAL A 41 -6.35 -4.51 -22.98
C VAL A 41 -5.67 -5.85 -22.73
N THR A 42 -4.51 -5.81 -22.08
CA THR A 42 -3.77 -6.99 -21.65
C THR A 42 -3.64 -6.99 -20.13
N LYS A 43 -3.84 -8.14 -19.49
CA LYS A 43 -3.53 -8.32 -18.07
C LYS A 43 -2.06 -8.71 -17.93
N ARG A 44 -1.29 -7.90 -17.19
CA ARG A 44 0.11 -8.22 -16.88
C ARG A 44 0.22 -9.05 -15.60
N PRO A 45 1.29 -9.84 -15.44
CA PRO A 45 1.63 -10.42 -14.16
C PRO A 45 1.78 -9.33 -13.09
N LEU A 46 1.19 -9.53 -11.91
CA LEU A 46 1.35 -8.60 -10.77
C LEU A 46 2.84 -8.43 -10.40
N SER A 47 3.64 -9.47 -10.60
CA SER A 47 5.09 -9.45 -10.38
C SER A 47 5.81 -8.40 -11.22
N ASP A 48 5.30 -8.04 -12.39
CA ASP A 48 5.92 -6.99 -13.22
C ASP A 48 5.94 -5.65 -12.47
N PHE A 49 4.89 -5.36 -11.73
CA PHE A 49 4.81 -4.16 -10.91
C PHE A 49 5.61 -4.34 -9.62
N LEU A 50 5.39 -5.42 -8.87
CA LEU A 50 6.04 -5.61 -7.57
C LEU A 50 7.58 -5.71 -7.66
N ASN A 51 8.12 -6.27 -8.74
CA ASN A 51 9.57 -6.36 -8.94
C ASN A 51 10.22 -5.01 -9.28
N ALA A 52 9.43 -4.03 -9.74
CA ALA A 52 9.92 -2.69 -10.05
C ALA A 52 10.02 -1.79 -8.80
N GLN A 53 9.35 -2.13 -7.70
CA GLN A 53 9.32 -1.31 -6.49
C GLN A 53 10.62 -1.41 -5.70
N GLY A 54 11.10 -0.28 -5.21
CA GLY A 54 12.39 -0.17 -4.52
C GLY A 54 13.58 -0.23 -5.47
N THR A 55 13.40 0.17 -6.73
CA THR A 55 14.48 0.24 -7.72
C THR A 55 15.10 1.64 -7.82
N LEU A 56 14.41 2.67 -7.32
CA LEU A 56 14.98 4.00 -7.11
C LEU A 56 16.03 3.97 -6.00
N ASN A 57 17.31 3.91 -6.40
CA ASN A 57 18.44 3.68 -5.50
C ASN A 57 19.38 4.87 -5.35
N ASP A 58 19.17 5.99 -6.07
CA ASP A 58 20.10 7.11 -6.02
C ASP A 58 19.43 8.48 -6.25
N PRO A 59 19.19 9.25 -5.18
CA PRO A 59 19.26 8.84 -3.77
C PRO A 59 18.09 7.90 -3.39
N PRO A 60 18.26 7.03 -2.37
CA PRO A 60 17.14 6.25 -1.84
C PRO A 60 16.07 7.22 -1.34
N GLN A 61 14.92 7.24 -2.00
CA GLN A 61 14.00 8.37 -1.82
C GLN A 61 13.37 8.38 -0.42
N PHE A 62 13.12 7.23 0.22
CA PHE A 62 12.53 7.21 1.58
C PHE A 62 13.00 6.01 2.43
N PHE A 63 13.47 6.31 3.65
CA PHE A 63 13.71 5.41 4.80
C PHE A 63 14.72 4.24 4.64
N PRO A 64 16.05 4.49 4.61
CA PRO A 64 17.01 3.40 4.69
C PRO A 64 16.83 2.55 5.97
N PRO A 65 17.02 1.22 5.93
CA PRO A 65 17.50 0.40 4.81
C PRO A 65 16.39 -0.18 3.92
N VAL A 66 15.12 0.04 4.24
CA VAL A 66 14.00 -0.53 3.48
C VAL A 66 13.59 0.43 2.38
N LYS A 67 13.72 -0.04 1.15
CA LYS A 67 13.38 0.74 -0.02
C LYS A 67 11.86 0.90 -0.13
N ASP A 68 11.45 2.01 -0.72
CA ASP A 68 10.09 2.25 -1.21
C ASP A 68 8.96 2.23 -0.17
N TYR A 69 9.24 2.78 1.01
CA TYR A 69 8.13 3.21 1.86
C TYR A 69 7.36 4.32 1.16
N SER A 70 6.04 4.15 1.06
CA SER A 70 5.17 5.21 0.57
C SER A 70 4.98 6.24 1.68
N GLY A 71 5.63 7.39 1.53
CA GLY A 71 5.60 8.52 2.46
C GLY A 71 4.47 9.50 2.13
N TRP A 72 3.68 9.88 3.14
CA TRP A 72 2.53 10.75 2.97
C TRP A 72 2.46 11.80 4.07
N ALA A 73 2.21 13.06 3.69
CA ALA A 73 1.84 14.12 4.61
C ALA A 73 0.34 14.37 4.57
N GLY A 74 -0.25 14.77 5.70
CA GLY A 74 -1.59 15.36 5.72
C GLY A 74 -1.54 16.80 5.20
N GLY A 75 -2.65 17.32 4.69
CA GLY A 75 -2.75 18.73 4.29
C GLY A 75 -2.62 19.72 5.45
N ASP A 76 -2.64 19.23 6.70
CA ASP A 76 -2.34 20.01 7.90
C ASP A 76 -0.83 20.19 8.15
N GLY A 77 0.03 19.41 7.47
CA GLY A 77 1.48 19.45 7.63
C GLY A 77 1.96 19.00 9.01
N ILE A 78 1.17 18.25 9.77
CA ILE A 78 1.53 17.84 11.14
C ILE A 78 2.20 16.47 11.17
N ASN A 79 1.58 15.49 10.50
CA ASN A 79 2.00 14.09 10.56
C ASN A 79 2.57 13.62 9.22
N PHE A 80 3.66 12.86 9.29
CA PHE A 80 4.23 12.15 8.15
C PHE A 80 4.11 10.64 8.36
N ALA A 81 3.36 9.97 7.50
CA ALA A 81 3.15 8.54 7.54
C ALA A 81 4.05 7.82 6.53
N LEU A 82 4.60 6.68 6.92
CA LEU A 82 5.29 5.76 6.00
C LEU A 82 4.59 4.41 6.06
N VAL A 83 4.21 3.86 4.90
CA VAL A 83 3.46 2.60 4.81
C VAL A 83 4.02 1.68 3.71
N ASP A 84 4.28 0.42 4.08
CA ASP A 84 4.79 -0.63 3.19
C ASP A 84 3.67 -1.24 2.33
N TYR A 85 3.38 -0.59 1.20
CA TYR A 85 2.34 -1.03 0.28
C TYR A 85 2.77 -2.23 -0.59
N ALA A 86 4.07 -2.41 -0.83
CA ALA A 86 4.62 -3.42 -1.72
C ALA A 86 5.17 -4.67 -1.00
N GLY A 87 5.18 -4.69 0.33
CA GLY A 87 5.68 -5.82 1.12
C GLY A 87 7.20 -5.87 1.25
N LEU A 88 7.90 -4.79 0.92
CA LEU A 88 9.37 -4.73 0.97
C LEU A 88 9.90 -4.71 2.41
N ALA A 89 9.14 -4.16 3.35
CA ALA A 89 9.52 -4.16 4.76
C ALA A 89 9.46 -5.57 5.35
N ASP A 90 8.39 -6.32 5.08
CA ASP A 90 8.29 -7.70 5.53
C ASP A 90 9.39 -8.58 4.92
N LYS A 91 9.66 -8.42 3.62
CA LYS A 91 10.77 -9.11 2.95
C LYS A 91 12.12 -8.79 3.61
N TYR A 92 12.35 -7.53 3.97
CA TYR A 92 13.56 -7.12 4.67
C TYR A 92 13.65 -7.72 6.08
N ILE A 93 12.58 -7.64 6.88
CA ILE A 93 12.51 -8.24 8.23
C ILE A 93 12.78 -9.75 8.15
N GLN A 94 12.17 -10.45 7.20
CA GLN A 94 12.39 -11.87 6.98
C GLN A 94 13.83 -12.19 6.60
N ALA A 95 14.46 -11.37 5.76
CA ALA A 95 15.86 -11.55 5.41
C ALA A 95 16.81 -11.36 6.61
N GLN A 96 16.48 -10.46 7.54
CA GLN A 96 17.31 -10.18 8.73
C GLN A 96 17.07 -11.14 9.89
N THR A 97 15.85 -11.64 10.06
CA THR A 97 15.44 -12.41 11.26
C THR A 97 15.03 -13.85 10.97
N GLY A 98 14.81 -14.21 9.71
CA GLY A 98 14.14 -15.45 9.31
C GLY A 98 12.62 -15.46 9.56
N HIS A 99 12.05 -14.39 10.11
CA HIS A 99 10.63 -14.30 10.50
C HIS A 99 9.90 -13.27 9.65
N SER A 100 8.71 -13.61 9.19
CA SER A 100 7.82 -12.70 8.46
C SER A 100 6.74 -12.14 9.39
N ILE A 101 6.41 -10.86 9.25
CA ILE A 101 5.23 -10.22 9.86
C ILE A 101 3.93 -10.62 9.15
N GLY A 102 4.03 -11.31 8.02
CA GLY A 102 2.94 -11.96 7.29
C GLY A 102 2.27 -11.05 6.27
N THR A 103 2.99 -10.06 5.73
CA THR A 103 2.48 -9.15 4.72
C THR A 103 2.10 -9.93 3.46
N LYS A 104 0.94 -9.62 2.90
CA LYS A 104 0.48 -10.21 1.64
C LYS A 104 -0.01 -9.13 0.72
N VAL A 105 0.50 -9.13 -0.51
CA VAL A 105 0.10 -8.20 -1.57
C VAL A 105 -0.69 -8.97 -2.62
N HIS A 106 -1.88 -8.49 -2.93
CA HIS A 106 -2.74 -8.97 -4.00
C HIS A 106 -3.08 -7.83 -4.93
N GLY A 107 -3.44 -8.13 -6.17
CA GLY A 107 -3.79 -7.06 -7.10
C GLY A 107 -3.93 -7.50 -8.54
N VAL A 108 -4.16 -6.50 -9.38
CA VAL A 108 -4.23 -6.62 -10.84
C VAL A 108 -3.45 -5.49 -11.48
N VAL A 109 -2.77 -5.82 -12.58
CA VAL A 109 -2.15 -4.86 -13.48
C VAL A 109 -2.80 -5.05 -14.84
N LEU A 110 -3.43 -3.99 -15.33
CA LEU A 110 -3.99 -3.93 -16.68
C LEU A 110 -3.16 -2.95 -17.49
N GLU A 111 -2.84 -3.32 -18.72
CA GLU A 111 -2.16 -2.47 -19.69
C GLU A 111 -3.08 -2.30 -20.90
N CYS A 112 -3.30 -1.06 -21.29
CA CYS A 112 -4.11 -0.67 -22.41
C CYS A 112 -3.23 -0.02 -23.49
N ALA A 113 -3.16 -0.62 -24.67
CA ALA A 113 -2.50 -0.01 -25.82
C ALA A 113 -3.33 1.16 -26.37
N LEU A 114 -2.66 2.29 -26.63
CA LEU A 114 -3.27 3.52 -27.12
C LEU A 114 -2.94 3.77 -28.61
N PRO A 115 -3.78 4.51 -29.37
CA PRO A 115 -3.54 4.81 -30.79
C PRO A 115 -2.24 5.55 -31.10
N ASN A 116 -1.69 6.29 -30.13
CA ASN A 116 -0.44 7.01 -30.28
C ASN A 116 0.81 6.14 -30.05
N GLY A 117 0.65 4.81 -29.91
CA GLY A 117 1.74 3.86 -29.69
C GLY A 117 2.19 3.71 -28.24
N LYS A 118 1.68 4.54 -27.31
CA LYS A 118 1.89 4.39 -25.87
C LYS A 118 0.98 3.32 -25.28
N ALA A 119 1.18 3.02 -24.00
CA ALA A 119 0.19 2.27 -23.22
C ALA A 119 -0.17 3.00 -21.92
N GLN A 120 -1.42 2.89 -21.50
CA GLN A 120 -1.87 3.26 -20.17
C GLN A 120 -1.88 2.02 -19.28
N VAL A 121 -1.25 2.12 -18.13
CA VAL A 121 -1.21 1.07 -17.11
C VAL A 121 -2.15 1.46 -15.98
N SER A 122 -2.93 0.50 -15.50
CA SER A 122 -3.79 0.59 -14.34
C SER A 122 -3.38 -0.49 -13.34
N VAL A 123 -3.04 -0.08 -12.13
CA VAL A 123 -2.61 -0.96 -11.05
C VAL A 123 -3.59 -0.81 -9.89
N THR A 124 -4.13 -1.93 -9.42
CA THR A 124 -4.90 -1.98 -8.17
C THR A 124 -4.26 -3.00 -7.24
N LEU A 125 -3.85 -2.56 -6.06
CA LEU A 125 -3.28 -3.41 -5.00
C LEU A 125 -4.14 -3.40 -3.75
N ILE A 126 -4.21 -4.55 -3.11
CA ILE A 126 -4.68 -4.75 -1.75
C ILE A 126 -3.55 -5.41 -0.98
N THR A 127 -3.02 -4.71 0.01
CA THR A 127 -1.97 -5.24 0.89
C THR A 127 -2.51 -5.42 2.29
N THR A 128 -2.27 -6.60 2.87
CA THR A 128 -2.67 -6.92 4.25
C THR A 128 -1.43 -7.08 5.11
N LYS A 129 -1.55 -6.72 6.39
CA LYS A 129 -0.46 -6.65 7.37
C LYS A 129 0.71 -5.76 6.95
N ALA A 130 0.47 -4.77 6.09
CA ALA A 130 1.46 -3.75 5.72
C ALA A 130 2.02 -3.07 6.97
N LEU A 131 3.35 -2.98 7.08
CA LEU A 131 3.96 -2.22 8.18
C LEU A 131 3.71 -0.73 7.96
N GLY A 132 3.34 -0.01 9.01
CA GLY A 132 3.16 1.43 8.95
C GLY A 132 3.53 2.12 10.26
N PHE A 133 4.10 3.31 10.15
CA PHE A 133 4.40 4.17 11.28
C PHE A 133 4.23 5.64 10.88
N ALA A 134 4.23 6.52 11.89
CA ALA A 134 4.20 7.96 11.65
C ALA A 134 5.21 8.68 12.52
N GLN A 135 5.67 9.82 11.99
CA GLN A 135 6.59 10.76 12.64
C GLN A 135 5.98 12.15 12.60
N SER A 136 6.36 12.99 13.55
CA SER A 136 6.03 14.42 13.53
C SER A 136 6.82 15.09 12.41
N ILE A 137 6.16 15.90 11.57
CA ILE A 137 6.85 16.71 10.55
C ILE A 137 7.77 17.72 11.22
N GLN A 138 7.37 18.31 12.34
CA GLN A 138 8.22 19.25 13.09
C GLN A 138 9.52 18.57 13.54
N ASP A 139 9.43 17.34 14.06
CA ASP A 139 10.62 16.59 14.50
C ASP A 139 11.50 16.16 13.33
N LEU A 140 10.89 15.83 12.18
CA LEU A 140 11.63 15.58 10.95
C LEU A 140 12.39 16.83 10.50
N VAL A 141 11.75 18.00 10.46
CA VAL A 141 12.40 19.26 10.10
C VAL A 141 13.53 19.59 11.07
N ASN A 142 13.28 19.47 12.38
CA ASN A 142 14.29 19.72 13.42
C ASN A 142 15.49 18.78 13.31
N ASN A 143 15.30 17.60 12.74
CA ASN A 143 16.34 16.59 12.56
C ASN A 143 16.81 16.47 11.09
N ASN A 144 16.66 17.54 10.28
CA ASN A 144 17.11 17.59 8.88
C ASN A 144 16.58 16.43 8.01
N PHE A 145 15.33 16.03 8.22
CA PHE A 145 14.68 14.90 7.57
C PHE A 145 15.41 13.56 7.73
N ASP A 146 16.12 13.37 8.84
CA ASP A 146 16.67 12.07 9.22
C ASP A 146 15.54 11.16 9.73
N PHE A 147 14.83 10.54 8.78
CA PHE A 147 13.74 9.63 9.09
C PHE A 147 14.19 8.46 9.96
N LEU A 148 15.41 7.95 9.77
CA LEU A 148 15.92 6.79 10.48
C LEU A 148 16.06 7.08 11.98
N ASN A 149 16.57 8.25 12.35
CA ASN A 149 16.82 8.59 13.75
C ASN A 149 15.73 9.46 14.42
N THR A 150 14.84 10.09 13.65
CA THR A 150 13.70 10.84 14.25
C THR A 150 12.73 9.88 14.97
N PRO A 151 12.32 10.10 16.22
CA PRO A 151 11.36 9.22 16.91
C PRO A 151 10.02 9.07 16.18
N THR A 152 9.37 7.91 16.32
CA THR A 152 7.98 7.74 15.85
C THR A 152 7.01 8.32 16.88
N ILE A 153 5.87 8.83 16.41
CA ILE A 153 4.72 9.21 17.23
C ILE A 153 3.64 8.11 17.24
N PHE A 154 3.70 7.20 16.26
CA PHE A 154 2.85 6.01 16.16
C PHE A 154 3.61 4.88 15.47
N GLY A 155 3.40 3.65 15.95
CA GLY A 155 3.97 2.46 15.35
C GLY A 155 5.49 2.34 15.51
N THR A 156 6.07 1.33 14.88
CA THR A 156 7.47 0.94 15.06
C THR A 156 8.17 0.85 13.72
N LYS A 157 9.44 1.26 13.69
CA LYS A 157 10.26 1.15 12.49
C LYS A 157 10.73 -0.28 12.29
N VAL A 158 11.18 -0.58 11.08
CA VAL A 158 11.71 -1.91 10.72
C VAL A 158 12.85 -2.34 11.62
N GLN A 159 13.77 -1.45 11.98
CA GLN A 159 14.90 -1.77 12.85
C GLN A 159 14.44 -2.20 14.25
N ASP A 160 13.42 -1.53 14.80
CA ASP A 160 12.88 -1.89 16.10
C ASP A 160 12.19 -3.27 16.03
N VAL A 161 11.47 -3.56 14.94
CA VAL A 161 10.82 -4.85 14.72
C VAL A 161 11.84 -5.99 14.62
N ILE A 162 12.95 -5.76 13.93
CA ILE A 162 14.07 -6.71 13.87
C ILE A 162 14.64 -6.98 15.28
N ASN A 163 14.67 -5.95 16.13
CA ASN A 163 15.10 -6.05 17.52
C ASN A 163 14.01 -6.59 18.47
N GLY A 164 12.87 -7.07 17.94
CA GLY A 164 11.81 -7.72 18.70
C GLY A 164 10.64 -6.82 19.11
N ALA A 165 10.62 -5.55 18.67
CA ALA A 165 9.46 -4.70 18.89
C ALA A 165 8.23 -5.21 18.11
N LYS A 166 7.03 -4.98 18.66
CA LYS A 166 5.79 -5.41 18.02
C LYS A 166 5.45 -4.49 16.84
N PRO A 167 5.29 -5.01 15.61
CA PRO A 167 4.98 -4.19 14.44
C PRO A 167 3.56 -3.61 14.51
N ALA A 168 3.42 -2.35 14.10
CA ALA A 168 2.12 -1.77 13.76
C ALA A 168 1.78 -2.13 12.32
N THR A 169 0.66 -2.83 12.10
CA THR A 169 0.31 -3.38 10.79
C THR A 169 -1.11 -3.04 10.37
N GLY A 170 -1.33 -2.99 9.07
CA GLY A 170 -2.56 -2.46 8.48
C GLY A 170 -2.97 -3.09 7.17
N SER A 171 -4.03 -2.53 6.59
CA SER A 171 -4.40 -2.75 5.20
C SER A 171 -4.07 -1.52 4.36
N VAL A 172 -3.71 -1.76 3.10
CA VAL A 172 -3.55 -0.72 2.06
C VAL A 172 -4.44 -1.09 0.88
N ASP A 173 -5.19 -0.12 0.39
CA ASP A 173 -5.84 -0.13 -0.91
C ASP A 173 -5.14 0.94 -1.77
N LEU A 174 -4.46 0.52 -2.84
CA LEU A 174 -3.82 1.42 -3.80
C LEU A 174 -4.46 1.22 -5.17
N SER A 175 -4.85 2.31 -5.81
CA SER A 175 -5.19 2.36 -7.22
C SER A 175 -4.35 3.45 -7.88
N THR A 176 -3.68 3.13 -8.98
CA THR A 176 -2.95 4.13 -9.76
C THR A 176 -3.10 3.86 -11.25
N THR A 177 -3.13 4.93 -12.04
CA THR A 177 -3.04 4.86 -13.49
C THR A 177 -1.90 5.75 -13.96
N PHE A 178 -1.14 5.32 -14.96
CA PHE A 178 -0.07 6.11 -15.57
C PHE A 178 0.22 5.62 -16.99
N SER A 179 0.97 6.38 -17.78
CA SER A 179 1.37 6.01 -19.14
C SER A 179 2.80 5.47 -19.18
N ILE A 180 3.04 4.51 -20.08
CA ILE A 180 4.37 4.02 -20.48
C ILE A 180 4.60 4.26 -21.97
N SER A 181 5.87 4.21 -22.40
CA SER A 181 6.27 4.61 -23.75
C SER A 181 5.73 3.70 -24.85
N ALA A 182 5.54 2.40 -24.57
CA ALA A 182 4.92 1.44 -25.48
C ALA A 182 4.31 0.26 -24.70
N PRO A 183 3.36 -0.49 -25.29
CA PRO A 183 2.88 -1.74 -24.71
C PRO A 183 4.02 -2.72 -24.39
N GLY A 184 3.98 -3.36 -23.23
CA GLY A 184 4.96 -4.34 -22.77
C GLY A 184 6.26 -3.76 -22.20
N THR A 185 6.47 -2.43 -22.20
CA THR A 185 7.63 -1.81 -21.55
C THR A 185 7.66 -2.14 -20.05
N SER A 186 8.86 -2.27 -19.45
CA SER A 186 9.01 -2.48 -18.01
C SER A 186 8.23 -1.43 -17.21
N LEU A 187 7.57 -1.86 -16.15
CA LEU A 187 6.82 -0.96 -15.28
C LEU A 187 7.79 -0.16 -14.40
N PRO A 188 7.50 1.12 -14.12
CA PRO A 188 8.31 1.95 -13.25
C PRO A 188 8.07 1.62 -11.77
N ASP A 189 8.98 2.11 -10.95
CA ASP A 189 8.77 2.28 -9.52
C ASP A 189 7.66 3.33 -9.30
N LEU A 190 6.72 3.07 -8.37
CA LEU A 190 5.59 3.96 -8.10
C LEU A 190 6.05 5.33 -7.63
N ILE A 191 7.12 5.37 -6.84
CA ILE A 191 7.66 6.62 -6.33
C ILE A 191 8.19 7.45 -7.50
N ASP A 192 8.78 6.83 -8.53
CA ASP A 192 9.17 7.55 -9.75
C ASP A 192 7.96 8.15 -10.49
N VAL A 193 6.85 7.40 -10.55
CA VAL A 193 5.59 7.88 -11.14
C VAL A 193 5.06 9.12 -10.40
N VAL A 194 5.18 9.14 -9.07
CA VAL A 194 4.68 10.24 -8.23
C VAL A 194 5.59 11.46 -8.29
N PHE A 195 6.92 11.29 -8.29
CA PHE A 195 7.88 12.40 -8.30
C PHE A 195 8.19 12.95 -9.69
N ASN A 196 8.04 12.14 -10.74
CA ASN A 196 8.23 12.54 -12.14
C ASN A 196 6.95 12.40 -12.97
N PRO A 197 5.80 12.96 -12.52
CA PRO A 197 4.49 12.66 -13.11
C PRO A 197 4.38 13.10 -14.57
N ALA A 198 5.15 14.11 -15.01
CA ALA A 198 5.20 14.54 -16.39
C ALA A 198 5.71 13.46 -17.37
N ALA A 199 6.60 12.56 -16.92
CA ALA A 199 7.07 11.44 -17.73
C ALA A 199 5.99 10.35 -17.92
N TYR A 200 5.04 10.31 -16.99
CA TYR A 200 4.06 9.23 -16.85
C TYR A 200 2.62 9.69 -17.04
N ALA A 201 2.39 10.94 -17.45
CA ALA A 201 1.07 11.52 -17.55
C ALA A 201 0.18 10.86 -18.63
N PRO A 202 -1.16 10.86 -18.45
CA PRO A 202 -1.86 11.28 -17.24
C PRO A 202 -1.65 10.29 -16.09
N VAL A 203 -1.42 10.82 -14.88
CA VAL A 203 -1.33 10.02 -13.65
C VAL A 203 -2.59 10.23 -12.82
N LYS A 204 -3.17 9.16 -12.27
CA LYS A 204 -4.15 9.21 -11.18
C LYS A 204 -3.66 8.32 -10.07
N ILE A 205 -3.83 8.72 -8.82
CA ILE A 205 -3.49 7.92 -7.65
C ILE A 205 -4.58 8.03 -6.59
N SER A 206 -4.91 6.89 -6.00
CA SER A 206 -5.73 6.77 -4.80
C SER A 206 -5.04 5.80 -3.87
N PHE A 207 -4.57 6.30 -2.73
CA PHE A 207 -3.93 5.52 -1.70
C PHE A 207 -4.74 5.63 -0.42
N LYS A 208 -5.17 4.51 0.13
CA LYS A 208 -5.86 4.45 1.41
C LYS A 208 -5.21 3.40 2.27
N SER A 209 -4.92 3.74 3.53
CA SER A 209 -4.45 2.75 4.49
C SER A 209 -5.03 2.99 5.88
N THR A 210 -5.15 1.89 6.63
CA THR A 210 -5.44 1.92 8.06
C THR A 210 -4.48 0.96 8.75
N THR A 211 -3.58 1.50 9.56
CA THR A 211 -2.58 0.75 10.33
C THR A 211 -2.96 0.76 11.80
N ARG A 212 -2.89 -0.39 12.48
CA ARG A 212 -3.18 -0.52 13.91
C ARG A 212 -1.91 -0.77 14.70
N GLY A 213 -1.78 -0.10 15.83
CA GLY A 213 -0.58 -0.15 16.66
C GLY A 213 -0.75 0.68 17.93
N LYS A 214 0.37 1.02 18.56
CA LYS A 214 0.41 1.86 19.75
C LYS A 214 0.90 3.27 19.45
N CYS A 215 0.43 4.26 20.20
CA CYS A 215 1.15 5.53 20.33
C CYS A 215 2.48 5.26 21.06
N THR A 216 3.56 5.92 20.64
CA THR A 216 4.88 5.73 21.27
C THR A 216 4.91 6.20 22.72
N ASN A 217 4.22 7.31 23.05
CA ASN A 217 4.34 7.97 24.35
C ASN A 217 3.42 7.42 25.44
N SER A 218 2.32 6.78 25.07
CA SER A 218 1.29 6.32 26.04
C SER A 218 1.05 4.81 26.02
N GLU A 219 1.70 4.10 25.09
CA GLU A 219 1.38 2.71 24.72
C GLU A 219 -0.10 2.45 24.38
N ALA A 220 -0.92 3.50 24.28
CA ALA A 220 -2.34 3.38 24.03
C ALA A 220 -2.56 2.87 22.59
N GLU A 221 -3.52 1.95 22.45
CA GLU A 221 -3.94 1.46 21.15
C GLU A 221 -4.52 2.61 20.30
N ALA A 222 -4.01 2.72 19.08
CA ALA A 222 -4.37 3.74 18.11
C ALA A 222 -4.40 3.15 16.70
N HIS A 223 -4.90 3.94 15.76
CA HIS A 223 -4.77 3.65 14.34
C HIS A 223 -4.32 4.86 13.56
N LEU A 224 -3.44 4.63 12.60
CA LEU A 224 -2.98 5.59 11.61
C LEU A 224 -3.82 5.39 10.34
N ASP A 225 -4.53 6.43 9.92
CA ASP A 225 -5.25 6.47 8.66
C ASP A 225 -4.54 7.39 7.67
N VAL A 226 -4.32 6.87 6.46
CA VAL A 226 -3.85 7.64 5.32
C VAL A 226 -4.91 7.60 4.23
N HIS A 227 -5.21 8.75 3.61
CA HIS A 227 -6.07 8.81 2.44
C HIS A 227 -5.59 9.93 1.52
N GLN A 228 -5.03 9.53 0.40
CA GLN A 228 -4.45 10.40 -0.61
C GLN A 228 -5.16 10.16 -1.94
N VAL A 229 -5.64 11.22 -2.57
CA VAL A 229 -6.23 11.15 -3.92
C VAL A 229 -5.64 12.29 -4.73
N GLY A 230 -5.05 11.95 -5.87
CA GLY A 230 -4.40 12.91 -6.74
C GLY A 230 -4.54 12.55 -8.20
N ALA A 231 -4.41 13.56 -9.06
CA ALA A 231 -4.36 13.39 -10.51
C ALA A 231 -3.50 14.48 -11.14
N THR A 232 -2.89 14.20 -12.30
CA THR A 232 -2.18 15.21 -13.08
C THR A 232 -3.15 16.23 -13.66
N ASN A 233 -2.80 17.51 -13.53
CA ASN A 233 -3.51 18.61 -14.21
C ASN A 233 -3.05 18.78 -15.68
N GLU A 234 -3.54 19.82 -16.34
CA GLU A 234 -3.19 20.14 -17.74
C GLU A 234 -1.69 20.41 -17.97
N SER A 235 -0.97 20.83 -16.93
CA SER A 235 0.49 21.01 -16.96
C SER A 235 1.25 19.73 -16.60
N ASN A 236 0.57 18.58 -16.51
CA ASN A 236 1.08 17.29 -16.05
C ASN A 236 1.68 17.30 -14.63
N ALA A 237 1.33 18.30 -13.81
CA ALA A 237 1.71 18.32 -12.40
C ALA A 237 0.71 17.49 -11.60
N LEU A 238 1.19 16.58 -10.76
CA LEU A 238 0.33 15.80 -9.85
C LEU A 238 -0.22 16.71 -8.76
N VAL A 239 -1.54 16.86 -8.72
CA VAL A 239 -2.26 17.68 -7.72
C VAL A 239 -3.13 16.76 -6.89
N PHE A 240 -3.02 16.86 -5.56
CA PHE A 240 -3.85 16.10 -4.64
C PHE A 240 -5.16 16.84 -4.35
N GLN A 241 -6.28 16.14 -4.52
CA GLN A 241 -7.61 16.61 -4.12
C GLN A 241 -7.97 16.19 -2.70
N LYS A 242 -7.23 15.22 -2.14
CA LYS A 242 -7.40 14.76 -0.78
C LYS A 242 -6.06 14.38 -0.19
N GLU A 243 -5.76 14.95 0.98
CA GLU A 243 -4.50 14.75 1.71
C GLU A 243 -4.80 14.57 3.19
N LYS A 244 -5.04 13.33 3.61
CA LYS A 244 -5.31 13.01 5.01
C LYS A 244 -4.26 12.06 5.56
N VAL A 245 -3.66 12.46 6.67
CA VAL A 245 -2.88 11.60 7.56
C VAL A 245 -3.32 11.90 8.98
N SER A 246 -3.90 10.92 9.67
CA SER A 246 -4.40 11.12 11.03
C SER A 246 -4.09 9.93 11.92
N ILE A 247 -3.72 10.20 13.16
CA ILE A 247 -3.54 9.19 14.19
C ILE A 247 -4.67 9.30 15.20
N ASN A 248 -5.46 8.24 15.31
CA ASN A 248 -6.69 8.20 16.10
C ASN A 248 -6.54 7.18 17.23
N GLY A 249 -6.36 7.66 18.47
CA GLY A 249 -6.36 6.82 19.66
C GLY A 249 -7.76 6.36 20.07
N LYS A 250 -7.86 5.33 20.92
CA LYS A 250 -9.13 5.04 21.64
C LYS A 250 -9.50 6.24 22.52
N LYS A 251 -10.80 6.57 22.61
CA LYS A 251 -11.39 7.71 23.35
C LYS A 251 -10.55 8.11 24.57
N GLY A 252 -9.90 9.29 24.49
CA GLY A 252 -9.13 9.90 25.59
C GLY A 252 -7.61 9.80 25.48
N GLY A 253 -7.06 8.99 24.58
CA GLY A 253 -5.62 8.93 24.33
C GLY A 253 -5.24 9.70 23.07
N ASN A 254 -4.72 10.92 23.21
CA ASN A 254 -4.05 11.59 22.09
C ASN A 254 -2.67 10.95 21.91
N CYS A 255 -2.31 10.56 20.67
CA CYS A 255 -0.92 10.26 20.33
C CYS A 255 -0.10 11.54 20.07
N GLY A 256 -0.76 12.71 20.03
CA GLY A 256 -0.12 14.01 19.97
C GLY A 256 0.39 14.43 21.34
N SER A 257 1.63 14.94 21.35
CA SER A 257 2.23 15.70 22.46
C SER A 257 1.37 16.88 22.87
#